data_AF-A0A0D2UG55-F1
#
_entry.id   AF-A0A0D2UG55-F1
#
_cell.length_a   1.000
_cell.length_b   1.000
_cell.length_c   1.000
_cell.angle_alpha   90.00
_cell.angle_beta   90.00
_cell.angle_gamma   90.00
#
_symmetry.space_group_name_H-M   'P 1'
#
loop_
_entity.id
_entity.type
_entity.pdbx_description
1 polymer ?
#
loop_
_entity_poly.entity_id
_entity_poly.type
_entity_poly.pdbx_seq_one_letter_code
_entity_poly.pdbx_strand_id
1 'polypeptide(L)'
;MMEVVMFLGKIIPKALMPFEISGETVGEVRTVLDMHERKAEMAREADAFIALPGGYGTMEELLEMITWSHLGIHKKTVGLLNVDGYYNNLLALFDNGVEEGFIKPGARHIIVSAPTANELLEKMEQYTPSHEHVAPQESWQMEQLGDYPKQVNAQ
;
A
#
# COMPACT_ATOMS: atom_id res chain seq x y z
N MET A 1 0.34 2.98 -11.39
CA MET A 1 1.27 3.52 -10.38
C MET A 1 0.38 3.95 -9.23
N MET A 2 0.56 3.40 -8.03
CA MET A 2 -0.21 3.84 -6.87
C MET A 2 0.13 5.32 -6.60
N GLU A 3 -0.84 6.22 -6.76
CA GLU A 3 -0.67 7.61 -6.30
C GLU A 3 -0.94 7.63 -4.80
N VAL A 4 0.15 7.76 -4.04
CA VAL A 4 0.08 7.93 -2.59
C VAL A 4 -0.49 9.30 -2.30
N VAL A 5 -1.70 9.34 -1.75
CA VAL A 5 -2.26 10.57 -1.22
C VAL A 5 -1.54 10.92 0.09
N MET A 6 -0.92 12.11 0.07
CA MET A 6 -0.13 12.80 1.11
C MET A 6 1.41 12.71 1.06
N PHE A 7 2.01 12.30 -0.06
CA PHE A 7 3.32 12.83 -0.45
C PHE A 7 3.21 13.36 -1.89
N LEU A 8 3.30 14.69 -2.05
CA LEU A 8 3.37 15.35 -3.36
C LEU A 8 4.77 15.15 -3.96
N GLY A 9 5.24 13.92 -4.05
CA GLY A 9 6.52 13.58 -4.63
C GLY A 9 6.56 12.14 -5.13
N LYS A 10 7.45 11.89 -6.09
CA LYS A 10 7.65 10.57 -6.71
C LYS A 10 8.93 9.95 -6.17
N ILE A 11 8.84 8.74 -5.63
CA ILE A 11 10.01 7.94 -5.26
C ILE A 11 10.25 6.89 -6.36
N ILE A 12 11.33 7.03 -7.12
CA ILE A 12 11.58 6.27 -8.34
C ILE A 12 12.87 5.45 -8.20
N PRO A 13 12.86 4.13 -8.41
CA PRO A 13 14.08 3.34 -8.46
C PRO A 13 14.90 3.71 -9.70
N LYS A 14 16.24 3.72 -9.57
CA LYS A 14 17.15 4.04 -10.69
C LYS A 14 16.84 3.24 -11.97
N ALA A 15 16.47 1.98 -11.83
CA ALA A 15 16.15 1.11 -12.96
C ALA A 15 14.88 1.51 -13.74
N LEU A 16 13.95 2.22 -13.10
CA LEU A 16 12.67 2.62 -13.69
C LEU A 16 12.64 4.08 -14.16
N MET A 17 13.69 4.87 -13.87
CA MET A 17 13.84 6.26 -14.33
C MET A 17 13.53 6.45 -15.82
N PRO A 18 14.01 5.60 -16.76
CA PRO A 18 13.72 5.78 -18.19
C PRO A 18 12.25 5.53 -18.58
N PHE A 19 11.47 4.88 -17.72
CA PHE A 19 10.11 4.43 -18.00
C PHE A 19 9.05 5.20 -17.21
N GLU A 20 9.38 5.69 -16.00
CA GLU A 20 8.44 6.38 -15.10
C GLU A 20 8.49 7.91 -15.20
N ILE A 21 9.57 8.49 -15.76
CA ILE A 21 9.66 9.93 -16.01
C ILE A 21 9.17 10.21 -17.44
N SER A 22 7.87 10.41 -17.58
CA SER A 22 7.29 11.00 -18.79
C SER A 22 6.47 12.25 -18.41
N GLY A 23 6.66 13.34 -19.14
CA GLY A 23 5.95 14.61 -18.92
C GLY A 23 6.53 15.49 -17.79
N GLU A 24 5.82 16.57 -17.47
CA GLU A 24 6.15 17.47 -16.36
C GLU A 24 5.91 16.77 -15.02
N THR A 25 6.91 16.78 -14.16
CA THR A 25 6.81 16.21 -12.81
C THR A 25 6.20 17.24 -11.87
N VAL A 26 5.08 16.90 -11.24
CA VAL A 26 4.52 17.68 -10.14
C VAL A 26 5.16 17.19 -8.83
N GLY A 27 5.78 18.09 -8.09
CA GLY A 27 6.39 17.77 -6.79
C GLY A 27 7.84 17.32 -6.85
N GLU A 28 8.37 16.89 -5.71
CA GLU A 28 9.76 16.42 -5.59
C GLU A 28 9.91 15.02 -6.20
N VAL A 29 11.01 14.76 -6.93
CA VAL A 29 11.34 13.42 -7.42
C VAL A 29 12.59 12.93 -6.70
N ARG A 30 12.44 11.88 -5.88
CA ARG A 30 13.56 11.22 -5.20
C ARG A 30 13.90 9.92 -5.89
N THR A 31 15.16 9.78 -6.29
CA THR A 31 15.65 8.53 -6.86
C THR A 31 16.25 7.62 -5.78
N VAL A 32 15.83 6.37 -5.75
CA VAL A 32 16.30 5.33 -4.80
C VAL A 32 17.01 4.19 -5.53
N LEU A 33 17.77 3.37 -4.81
CA LEU A 33 18.60 2.31 -5.36
C LEU A 33 17.75 1.19 -5.98
N ASP A 34 16.71 0.76 -5.28
CA ASP A 34 15.88 -0.38 -5.68
C ASP A 34 14.41 -0.24 -5.23
N MET A 35 13.61 -1.27 -5.53
CA MET A 35 12.18 -1.31 -5.17
C MET A 35 11.94 -1.44 -3.67
N HIS A 36 12.85 -2.03 -2.89
CA HIS A 36 12.68 -2.17 -1.44
C HIS A 36 12.85 -0.82 -0.76
N GLU A 37 13.91 -0.09 -1.12
CA GLU A 37 14.13 1.27 -0.63
C GLU A 37 12.95 2.18 -1.02
N ARG A 38 12.47 2.07 -2.29
CA ARG A 38 11.27 2.79 -2.74
C ARG A 38 10.10 2.57 -1.79
N LYS A 39 9.75 1.32 -1.52
CA LYS A 39 8.60 0.97 -0.69
C LYS A 39 8.77 1.42 0.75
N ALA A 40 9.96 1.25 1.32
CA ALA A 40 10.26 1.69 2.69
C ALA A 40 10.14 3.21 2.85
N GLU A 41 10.70 3.98 1.91
CA GLU A 41 10.62 5.44 1.93
C GLU A 41 9.17 5.92 1.70
N MET A 42 8.46 5.36 0.72
CA MET A 42 7.05 5.66 0.47
C MET A 42 6.20 5.41 1.72
N ALA A 43 6.42 4.26 2.38
CA ALA A 43 5.68 3.91 3.57
C ALA A 43 6.07 4.73 4.79
N ARG A 44 7.27 5.31 4.84
CA ARG A 44 7.69 6.22 5.92
C ARG A 44 7.04 7.58 5.76
N GLU A 45 7.05 8.13 4.55
CA GLU A 45 6.61 9.51 4.26
C GLU A 45 5.10 9.65 4.05
N ALA A 46 4.39 8.60 3.63
CA ALA A 46 2.96 8.66 3.42
C ALA A 46 2.18 8.83 4.73
N ASP A 47 1.11 9.63 4.76
CA ASP A 47 0.17 9.60 5.90
C ASP A 47 -0.96 8.58 5.69
N ALA A 48 -1.25 8.25 4.42
CA ALA A 48 -2.20 7.22 4.02
C ALA A 48 -1.83 6.65 2.64
N PHE A 49 -2.47 5.54 2.27
CA PHE A 49 -2.29 4.92 0.95
C PHE A 49 -3.61 4.92 0.20
N ILE A 50 -3.61 5.24 -1.10
CA ILE A 50 -4.79 5.13 -1.95
C ILE A 50 -4.43 4.38 -3.23
N ALA A 51 -5.15 3.31 -3.51
CA ALA A 51 -5.07 2.62 -4.79
C ALA A 51 -6.16 3.14 -5.74
N LEU A 52 -5.71 3.68 -6.88
CA LEU A 52 -6.55 3.99 -8.03
C LEU A 52 -6.60 2.79 -9.00
N PRO A 53 -7.62 2.68 -9.87
CA PRO A 53 -7.69 1.62 -10.87
C PRO A 53 -6.37 1.44 -11.63
N GLY A 54 -5.85 0.22 -11.61
CA GLY A 54 -4.52 -0.10 -12.12
C GLY A 54 -4.28 -1.60 -12.24
N GLY A 55 -3.23 -1.97 -12.96
CA GLY A 55 -2.86 -3.36 -13.20
C GLY A 55 -2.08 -3.99 -12.04
N TYR A 56 -1.33 -5.05 -12.34
CA TYR A 56 -0.65 -5.89 -11.35
C TYR A 56 0.26 -5.13 -10.38
N GLY A 57 1.00 -4.11 -10.84
CA GLY A 57 1.86 -3.32 -9.97
C GLY A 57 1.09 -2.63 -8.84
N THR A 58 -0.06 -2.02 -9.17
CA THR A 58 -0.91 -1.37 -8.15
C THR A 58 -1.57 -2.39 -7.22
N MET A 59 -1.91 -3.59 -7.72
CA MET A 59 -2.44 -4.67 -6.88
C MET A 59 -1.39 -5.21 -5.90
N GLU A 60 -0.14 -5.38 -6.34
CA GLU A 60 0.96 -5.80 -5.47
C GLU A 60 1.22 -4.78 -4.37
N GLU A 61 1.34 -3.49 -4.72
CA GLU A 61 1.52 -2.40 -3.76
C GLU A 61 0.35 -2.34 -2.74
N LEU A 62 -0.89 -2.48 -3.21
CA LEU A 62 -2.09 -2.49 -2.34
C LEU A 62 -2.07 -3.66 -1.34
N LEU A 63 -1.83 -4.89 -1.81
CA LEU A 63 -1.83 -6.08 -0.96
C LEU A 63 -0.70 -6.06 0.08
N GLU A 64 0.44 -5.47 -0.28
CA GLU A 64 1.55 -5.29 0.66
C GLU A 64 1.16 -4.33 1.80
N MET A 65 0.55 -3.18 1.50
CA MET A 65 0.09 -2.23 2.53
C MET A 65 -1.02 -2.82 3.42
N ILE A 66 -1.92 -3.62 2.85
CA ILE A 66 -2.91 -4.38 3.65
C ILE A 66 -2.21 -5.32 4.61
N THR A 67 -1.20 -6.05 4.12
CA THR A 67 -0.44 -7.02 4.92
C THR A 67 0.34 -6.32 6.04
N TRP A 68 1.00 -5.21 5.75
CA TRP A 68 1.75 -4.45 6.77
C TRP A 68 0.84 -3.86 7.84
N SER A 69 -0.34 -3.36 7.46
CA SER A 69 -1.37 -2.94 8.41
C SER A 69 -1.85 -4.11 9.28
N HIS A 70 -2.06 -5.28 8.67
CA HIS A 70 -2.49 -6.49 9.39
C HIS A 70 -1.44 -6.98 10.40
N LEU A 71 -0.15 -6.92 10.03
CA LEU A 71 0.98 -7.26 10.89
C LEU A 71 1.28 -6.22 11.97
N GLY A 72 0.65 -5.03 11.90
CA GLY A 72 0.86 -3.93 12.85
C GLY A 72 2.11 -3.09 12.58
N ILE A 73 2.73 -3.23 11.40
CA ILE A 73 3.92 -2.48 10.97
C ILE A 73 3.59 -1.00 10.78
N HIS A 74 2.37 -0.67 10.34
CA HIS A 74 1.84 0.69 10.34
C HIS A 74 0.37 0.72 10.76
N LYS A 75 -0.11 1.93 11.06
CA LYS A 75 -1.52 2.21 11.39
C LYS A 75 -2.21 3.15 10.37
N LYS A 76 -1.48 3.47 9.29
CA LYS A 76 -1.94 4.34 8.19
C LYS A 76 -3.12 3.73 7.46
N THR A 77 -4.09 4.56 7.08
CA THR A 77 -5.32 4.13 6.39
C THR A 77 -5.02 3.67 4.96
N VAL A 78 -5.66 2.58 4.53
CA VAL A 78 -5.55 2.06 3.15
C VAL A 78 -6.88 2.26 2.44
N GLY A 79 -6.88 3.18 1.48
CA GLY A 79 -8.02 3.55 0.65
C GLY A 79 -8.02 2.86 -0.72
N LEU A 80 -9.21 2.55 -1.22
CA LEU A 80 -9.44 1.96 -2.54
C LEU A 80 -10.49 2.79 -3.28
N LEU A 81 -10.06 3.51 -4.32
CA LEU A 81 -10.96 4.31 -5.15
C LEU A 81 -11.63 3.40 -6.19
N ASN A 82 -12.85 2.95 -5.89
CA ASN A 82 -13.58 1.95 -6.64
C ASN A 82 -14.45 2.57 -7.75
N VAL A 83 -13.81 3.25 -8.70
CA VAL A 83 -14.49 3.87 -9.86
C VAL A 83 -15.18 2.80 -10.69
N ASP A 84 -16.45 3.03 -11.02
CA ASP A 84 -17.30 2.14 -11.84
C ASP A 84 -17.29 0.65 -11.41
N GLY A 85 -17.01 0.38 -10.13
CA GLY A 85 -16.95 -0.98 -9.60
C GLY A 85 -15.73 -1.79 -10.03
N TYR A 86 -14.64 -1.14 -10.49
CA TYR A 86 -13.40 -1.79 -10.93
C TYR A 86 -12.88 -2.85 -9.94
N TYR A 87 -12.97 -2.57 -8.64
CA TYR A 87 -12.48 -3.45 -7.57
C TYR A 87 -13.56 -4.36 -6.96
N ASN A 88 -14.78 -4.42 -7.50
CA ASN A 88 -15.85 -5.24 -6.93
C ASN A 88 -15.45 -6.70 -6.75
N ASN A 89 -14.81 -7.29 -7.76
CA ASN A 89 -14.36 -8.69 -7.70
C ASN A 89 -13.24 -8.90 -6.66
N LEU A 90 -12.37 -7.91 -6.48
CA LEU A 90 -11.30 -7.97 -5.48
C LEU A 90 -11.87 -7.87 -4.06
N LEU A 91 -12.83 -6.97 -3.84
CA LEU A 91 -13.53 -6.84 -2.57
C LEU A 91 -14.31 -8.11 -2.24
N ALA A 92 -14.99 -8.70 -3.23
CA ALA A 92 -15.69 -9.98 -3.08
C ALA A 92 -14.73 -11.14 -2.75
N LEU A 93 -13.52 -11.14 -3.32
CA LEU A 93 -12.47 -12.11 -2.96
C LEU A 93 -12.08 -11.99 -1.47
N PHE A 94 -11.97 -10.76 -0.95
CA PHE A 94 -11.69 -10.55 0.47
C PHE A 94 -12.87 -10.94 1.36
N ASP A 95 -14.11 -10.68 0.93
CA ASP A 95 -15.31 -11.11 1.65
C ASP A 95 -15.36 -12.64 1.74
N ASN A 96 -15.12 -13.35 0.64
CA ASN A 96 -15.00 -14.81 0.63
C ASN A 96 -13.86 -15.30 1.53
N GLY A 97 -12.73 -14.59 1.56
CA GLY A 97 -11.64 -14.89 2.50
C GLY A 97 -12.04 -14.79 3.97
N VAL A 98 -12.99 -13.89 4.31
CA VAL A 98 -13.57 -13.81 5.65
C VAL A 98 -14.51 -14.98 5.91
N GLU A 99 -15.38 -15.31 4.96
CA GLU A 99 -16.33 -16.43 5.06
C GLU A 99 -15.62 -17.77 5.27
N GLU A 100 -14.54 -18.01 4.53
CA GLU A 100 -13.70 -19.21 4.63
C GLU A 100 -12.72 -19.18 5.83
N GLY A 101 -12.69 -18.08 6.59
CA GLY A 101 -11.88 -17.95 7.81
C GLY A 101 -10.38 -17.66 7.58
N PHE A 102 -9.96 -17.36 6.35
CA PHE A 102 -8.58 -16.92 6.05
C PHE A 102 -8.32 -15.48 6.48
N ILE A 103 -9.35 -14.63 6.49
CA ILE A 103 -9.27 -13.22 6.93
C ILE A 103 -10.15 -13.05 8.16
N LYS A 104 -9.58 -12.54 9.25
CA LYS A 104 -10.38 -12.20 10.44
C LYS A 104 -11.37 -11.07 10.10
N PRO A 105 -12.62 -11.08 10.60
CA PRO A 105 -13.59 -10.02 10.35
C PRO A 105 -13.05 -8.61 10.63
N GLY A 106 -12.29 -8.42 11.71
CA GLY A 106 -11.64 -7.14 12.02
C GLY A 106 -10.63 -6.69 10.95
N ALA A 107 -9.86 -7.62 10.39
CA ALA A 107 -8.86 -7.33 9.35
C ALA A 107 -9.50 -6.93 8.01
N ARG A 108 -10.76 -7.34 7.75
CA ARG A 108 -11.48 -6.93 6.54
C ARG A 108 -11.71 -5.42 6.47
N HIS A 109 -11.75 -4.76 7.62
CA HIS A 109 -11.95 -3.32 7.74
C HIS A 109 -10.67 -2.49 7.55
N ILE A 110 -9.51 -3.13 7.32
CA ILE A 110 -8.26 -2.44 6.98
C ILE A 110 -8.42 -1.57 5.71
N ILE A 111 -9.26 -2.04 4.77
CA ILE A 111 -9.50 -1.37 3.50
C ILE A 111 -10.76 -0.52 3.58
N VAL A 112 -10.60 0.78 3.34
CA VAL A 112 -11.70 1.72 3.13
C VAL A 112 -11.92 1.87 1.63
N SER A 113 -13.16 1.70 1.15
CA SER A 113 -13.47 1.87 -0.28
C SER A 113 -14.64 2.82 -0.51
N ALA A 114 -14.56 3.55 -1.62
CA ALA A 114 -15.62 4.42 -2.09
C ALA A 114 -15.51 4.63 -3.62
N PRO A 115 -16.63 4.93 -4.31
CA PRO A 115 -16.64 5.19 -5.75
C PRO A 115 -16.09 6.56 -6.14
N THR A 116 -16.01 7.52 -5.21
CA THR A 116 -15.54 8.88 -5.48
C THR A 116 -14.43 9.30 -4.52
N ALA A 117 -13.55 10.21 -4.97
CA ALA A 117 -12.43 10.70 -4.16
C ALA A 117 -12.90 11.42 -2.89
N ASN A 118 -13.93 12.27 -2.99
CA ASN A 118 -14.46 12.99 -1.83
C ASN A 118 -14.99 12.02 -0.76
N GLU A 119 -15.83 11.06 -1.18
CA GLU A 119 -16.37 10.06 -0.25
C GLU A 119 -15.27 9.17 0.35
N LEU A 120 -14.24 8.86 -0.45
CA LEU A 120 -13.09 8.09 0.05
C LEU A 120 -12.35 8.85 1.14
N LEU A 121 -12.03 10.12 0.90
CA LEU A 121 -11.33 10.98 1.86
C LEU A 121 -12.12 11.14 3.16
N GLU A 122 -13.43 11.42 3.05
CA GLU A 122 -14.31 11.53 4.23
C GLU A 122 -14.30 10.24 5.07
N LYS A 123 -14.41 9.08 4.43
CA LYS A 123 -14.35 7.78 5.14
C LYS A 123 -12.97 7.51 5.74
N MET A 124 -11.90 7.92 5.07
CA MET A 124 -10.53 7.74 5.54
C MET A 124 -10.20 8.64 6.74
N GLU A 125 -10.74 9.85 6.81
CA GLU A 125 -10.60 10.74 7.97
C GLU A 125 -11.33 10.20 9.20
N GLN A 126 -12.46 9.52 9.00
CA GLN A 126 -13.25 8.88 10.07
C GLN A 126 -12.68 7.52 10.50
N TYR A 127 -11.72 6.98 9.75
CA TYR A 127 -11.16 5.66 10.02
C TYR A 127 -10.36 5.65 11.33
N THR A 128 -10.73 4.74 12.23
CA THR A 128 -9.94 4.42 13.42
C THR A 128 -9.47 2.98 13.31
N PRO A 129 -8.16 2.68 13.38
CA PRO A 129 -7.66 1.31 13.37
C PRO A 129 -8.24 0.53 14.56
N SER A 130 -9.13 -0.42 14.28
CA SER A 130 -9.81 -1.21 15.31
C SER A 130 -9.53 -2.72 15.19
N HIS A 131 -8.60 -3.13 14.31
CA HIS A 131 -8.26 -4.53 14.11
C HIS A 131 -7.18 -5.00 15.10
N GLU A 132 -7.34 -6.22 15.62
CA GLU A 132 -6.28 -6.88 16.40
C GLU A 132 -5.08 -7.18 15.50
N HIS A 133 -3.90 -6.67 15.87
CA HIS A 133 -2.65 -6.95 15.19
C HIS A 133 -2.20 -8.39 15.46
N VAL A 134 -1.62 -9.03 14.45
CA VAL A 134 -1.11 -10.42 14.56
C VAL A 134 0.16 -10.50 15.41
N ALA A 135 0.96 -9.43 15.46
CA ALA A 135 2.21 -9.36 16.22
C ALA A 135 2.33 -8.04 17.00
N PRO A 136 3.07 -8.02 18.14
CA PRO A 136 3.40 -6.78 18.84
C PRO A 136 4.20 -5.82 17.95
N GLN A 137 3.99 -4.51 18.09
CA GLN A 137 4.71 -3.50 17.28
C GLN A 137 6.24 -3.56 17.48
N GLU A 138 6.70 -4.03 18.64
CA GLU A 138 8.11 -4.17 19.00
C GLU A 138 8.84 -5.26 18.19
N SER A 139 8.11 -6.15 17.50
CA SER A 139 8.68 -7.21 16.68
C SER A 139 9.21 -6.73 15.32
N TRP A 140 8.89 -5.49 14.92
CA TRP A 140 9.17 -4.97 13.58
C TRP A 140 10.10 -3.75 13.66
N GLN A 141 11.38 -3.97 13.95
CA GLN A 141 12.39 -2.93 13.71
C GLN A 141 12.51 -2.70 12.19
N MET A 142 11.96 -1.59 11.68
CA MET A 142 11.99 -1.23 10.25
C MET A 142 13.41 -1.18 9.66
N GLU A 143 14.45 -1.07 10.49
CA GLU A 143 15.86 -1.14 10.10
C GLU A 143 16.31 -2.54 9.66
N GLN A 144 15.59 -3.61 10.04
CA GLN A 144 15.96 -5.01 9.73
C GLN A 144 15.21 -5.61 8.53
N LEU A 145 14.16 -4.96 8.04
CA LEU A 145 13.37 -5.44 6.88
C LEU A 145 14.08 -5.21 5.53
N GLY A 146 15.21 -4.48 5.51
CA GLY A 146 16.04 -4.27 4.33
C GLY A 146 17.02 -5.42 4.02
N ASP A 147 17.16 -6.41 4.90
CA ASP A 147 18.12 -7.53 4.75
C ASP A 147 17.39 -8.83 4.36
N TYR A 148 16.79 -8.85 3.17
CA TYR A 148 16.49 -10.13 2.52
C TYR A 148 17.81 -10.77 2.07
N PRO A 149 18.00 -12.09 2.24
CA PRO A 149 19.22 -12.76 1.82
C PRO A 149 19.41 -12.54 0.31
N LYS A 150 20.46 -11.79 -0.04
CA LYS A 150 20.90 -11.60 -1.41
C LYS A 150 21.07 -13.00 -2.01
N GLN A 151 20.23 -13.34 -2.99
CA GLN A 151 20.49 -14.54 -3.79
C GLN A 151 21.86 -14.33 -4.43
N VAL A 152 22.85 -15.05 -3.90
CA VAL A 152 24.16 -15.16 -4.51
C VAL A 152 23.92 -15.91 -5.81
N ASN A 153 23.93 -15.19 -6.92
CA ASN A 153 23.88 -15.78 -8.25
C ASN A 153 25.00 -16.82 -8.34
N ALA A 154 24.61 -18.10 -8.40
CA ALA A 154 25.52 -19.18 -8.72
C ALA A 154 26.00 -18.96 -10.17
N GLN A 155 27.33 -19.02 -10.32
CA GLN A 155 28.06 -18.91 -11.59
C GLN A 155 27.70 -20.03 -12.57
#